data_AF-A0A382M3A3-F1
#
_entry.id   AF-A0A382M3A3-F1
#
_cell.length_a   1.000
_cell.length_b   1.000
_cell.length_c   1.000
_cell.angle_alpha   90.00
_cell.angle_beta   90.00
_cell.angle_gamma   90.00
#
_symmetry.space_group_name_H-M   'P 1'
#
loop_
_entity.id
_entity.type
_entity.pdbx_description
1 polymer ?
#
loop_
_entity_poly.entity_id
_entity_poly.type
_entity_poly.pdbx_seq_one_letter_code
_entity_poly.pdbx_strand_id
1 'polypeptide(L)'
;MARDYVAHNPRTGKAISRRSPVVDVDIRGMLPVDGMWMRIPVHEILPLARGDSDGLQIPRSQGGGFARRVDALHALHRVMQSQIEDAHGVLLDALDDDESDNRVAALGALPAFALKRHDGLLQCLSDRLLDEDPRVERAARDCLLKVAPVFPSGCEEILRRELRNQRQDRRTNAFEALR
;
A
#
# COMPACT_ATOMS: atom_id res chain seq x y z
N MET A 1 -17.48 -45.95 -0.64
CA MET A 1 -16.88 -44.62 -0.82
C MET A 1 -18.01 -43.60 -0.86
N ALA A 2 -18.17 -42.78 0.19
CA ALA A 2 -19.22 -41.77 0.23
C ALA A 2 -18.86 -40.63 -0.73
N ARG A 3 -19.81 -40.22 -1.57
CA ARG A 3 -19.64 -39.05 -2.44
C ARG A 3 -19.65 -37.79 -1.57
N ASP A 4 -18.67 -36.92 -1.74
CA ASP A 4 -18.62 -35.64 -1.05
C ASP A 4 -19.89 -34.82 -1.31
N TYR A 5 -20.44 -34.24 -0.25
CA TYR A 5 -21.64 -33.42 -0.32
C TYR A 5 -21.36 -32.11 -1.07
N VAL A 6 -22.18 -31.79 -2.08
CA VAL A 6 -22.12 -30.52 -2.83
C VAL A 6 -23.41 -29.74 -2.54
N ALA A 7 -23.28 -28.55 -1.96
CA ALA A 7 -24.41 -27.66 -1.70
C ALA A 7 -24.95 -27.07 -3.01
N HIS A 8 -26.27 -27.07 -3.19
CA HIS A 8 -26.95 -26.57 -4.39
C HIS A 8 -27.89 -25.41 -4.05
N ASN A 9 -28.00 -24.43 -4.95
CA ASN A 9 -28.90 -23.31 -4.79
C ASN A 9 -30.37 -23.79 -4.91
N PRO A 10 -31.22 -23.57 -3.88
CA PRO A 10 -32.58 -24.12 -3.85
C PRO A 10 -33.51 -23.55 -4.93
N ARG A 11 -33.19 -22.40 -5.53
CA ARG A 11 -34.02 -21.77 -6.58
C ARG A 11 -33.60 -22.15 -8.00
N THR A 12 -32.33 -22.53 -8.21
CA THR A 12 -31.76 -22.74 -9.55
C THR A 12 -31.16 -24.13 -9.75
N GLY A 13 -31.02 -24.94 -8.71
CA GLY A 13 -30.47 -26.29 -8.77
C GLY A 13 -28.98 -26.36 -9.14
N LYS A 14 -28.30 -25.22 -9.25
CA LYS A 14 -26.87 -25.16 -9.58
C LYS A 14 -26.03 -25.35 -8.32
N ALA A 15 -24.90 -26.05 -8.44
CA ALA A 15 -23.94 -26.19 -7.36
C ALA A 15 -23.44 -24.80 -6.92
N ILE A 16 -23.48 -24.54 -5.62
CA ILE A 16 -22.96 -23.31 -5.03
C ILE A 16 -21.43 -23.46 -4.99
N SER A 17 -20.75 -22.94 -6.02
CA SER A 17 -19.30 -22.85 -6.02
C SER A 17 -18.86 -21.86 -4.95
N ARG A 18 -18.14 -22.35 -3.92
CA ARG A 18 -17.47 -21.54 -2.89
C ARG A 18 -16.16 -20.92 -3.36
N ARG A 19 -15.81 -21.02 -4.64
CA ARG A 19 -14.65 -20.29 -5.16
C ARG A 19 -15.08 -18.88 -5.51
N SER A 20 -14.85 -17.96 -4.59
CA SER A 20 -14.59 -16.57 -4.98
C SER A 20 -13.56 -16.61 -6.10
N PRO A 21 -13.77 -15.89 -7.22
CA PRO A 21 -12.72 -15.77 -8.22
C PRO A 21 -11.47 -15.27 -7.49
N VAL A 22 -10.35 -15.98 -7.66
CA VAL A 22 -9.05 -15.43 -7.28
C VAL A 22 -8.89 -14.22 -8.17
N VAL A 23 -9.15 -13.04 -7.61
CA VAL A 23 -8.85 -11.78 -8.28
C VAL A 23 -7.33 -11.80 -8.43
N ASP A 24 -6.86 -11.94 -9.66
CA ASP A 24 -5.43 -11.84 -9.94
C ASP A 24 -5.02 -10.44 -9.52
N VAL A 25 -4.30 -10.33 -8.42
CA VAL A 25 -3.88 -9.05 -7.86
C VAL A 25 -2.93 -8.44 -8.87
N ASP A 26 -3.33 -7.34 -9.51
CA ASP A 26 -2.42 -6.60 -10.38
C ASP A 26 -1.35 -5.92 -9.52
N ILE A 27 -0.26 -6.66 -9.29
CA ILE A 27 0.89 -6.21 -8.48
C ILE A 27 1.48 -4.91 -9.05
N ARG A 28 1.34 -4.65 -10.36
CA ARG A 28 1.84 -3.41 -10.98
C ARG A 28 1.03 -2.20 -10.53
N GLY A 29 -0.27 -2.36 -10.33
CA GLY A 29 -1.13 -1.29 -9.79
C GLY A 29 -0.79 -0.88 -8.35
N MET A 30 -0.10 -1.76 -7.61
CA MET A 30 0.33 -1.51 -6.23
C MET A 30 1.63 -0.72 -6.11
N LEU A 31 2.40 -0.63 -7.19
CA LEU A 31 3.67 0.07 -7.17
C LEU A 31 3.46 1.59 -7.03
N PRO A 32 4.44 2.30 -6.43
CA PRO A 32 4.51 3.75 -6.52
C PRO A 32 4.57 4.23 -7.97
N VAL A 33 4.27 5.51 -8.18
CA VAL A 33 4.47 6.17 -9.48
C VAL A 33 5.95 6.09 -9.87
N ASP A 34 6.21 5.72 -11.12
CA ASP A 34 7.57 5.63 -11.67
C ASP A 34 8.40 6.90 -11.39
N GLY A 35 9.60 6.71 -10.85
CA GLY A 35 10.48 7.81 -10.48
C GLY A 35 11.93 7.40 -10.25
N MET A 36 12.68 8.30 -9.60
CA MET A 36 14.11 8.09 -9.29
C MET A 36 14.34 6.85 -8.44
N TRP A 37 13.35 6.52 -7.60
CA TRP A 37 13.35 5.35 -6.73
C TRP A 37 13.68 4.04 -7.46
N MET A 38 13.31 3.88 -8.74
CA MET A 38 13.61 2.67 -9.53
C MET A 38 15.11 2.46 -9.77
N ARG A 39 15.89 3.54 -9.73
CA ARG A 39 17.32 3.55 -10.04
C ARG A 39 18.20 3.44 -8.81
N ILE A 40 17.63 3.55 -7.62
CA ILE A 40 18.37 3.42 -6.36
C ILE A 40 18.89 1.98 -6.24
N PRO A 41 20.20 1.78 -6.00
CA PRO A 41 20.76 0.46 -5.69
C PRO A 41 20.15 -0.11 -4.42
N VAL A 42 19.88 -1.42 -4.40
CA VAL A 42 19.14 -2.06 -3.29
C VAL A 42 19.78 -1.83 -1.93
N HIS A 43 21.12 -1.82 -1.86
CA HIS A 43 21.86 -1.60 -0.62
C HIS A 43 21.79 -0.15 -0.09
N GLU A 44 21.46 0.82 -0.94
CA GLU A 44 21.33 2.24 -0.57
C GLU A 44 19.91 2.62 -0.15
N ILE A 45 18.90 1.78 -0.43
CA ILE A 45 17.49 2.09 -0.16
C ILE A 45 17.27 2.33 1.33
N LEU A 46 17.68 1.38 2.17
CA LEU A 46 17.38 1.44 3.61
C LEU A 46 18.11 2.58 4.33
N PRO A 47 19.43 2.80 4.12
CA PRO A 47 20.12 3.95 4.73
C PRO A 47 19.52 5.30 4.32
N LEU A 48 19.20 5.46 3.03
CA LEU A 48 18.62 6.71 2.53
C LEU A 48 17.19 6.92 3.04
N ALA A 49 16.38 5.86 3.18
CA ALA A 49 15.02 5.94 3.72
C ALA A 49 15.00 6.26 5.21
N ARG A 50 15.97 5.74 5.98
CA ARG A 50 16.15 6.05 7.41
C ARG A 50 16.55 7.51 7.63
N GLY A 51 17.14 8.16 6.62
CA GLY A 51 17.68 9.50 6.74
C GLY A 51 19.13 9.54 7.23
N ASP A 52 19.87 8.41 7.09
CA ASP A 52 21.30 8.37 7.43
C ASP A 52 22.14 9.23 6.46
N SER A 53 21.58 9.56 5.30
CA SER A 53 22.19 10.42 4.28
C SER A 53 21.19 11.44 3.72
N ASP A 54 21.65 12.66 3.45
CA ASP A 54 20.82 13.74 2.91
C ASP A 54 20.37 13.49 1.45
N GLY A 55 21.06 12.59 0.75
CA GLY A 55 20.75 12.23 -0.62
C GLY A 55 21.82 11.35 -1.25
N LEU A 56 21.46 10.72 -2.37
CA LEU A 56 22.32 9.82 -3.12
C LEU A 56 22.47 10.31 -4.56
N GLN A 57 23.71 10.55 -4.97
CA GLN A 57 24.03 10.80 -6.37
C GLN A 57 24.11 9.48 -7.12
N ILE A 58 23.19 9.26 -8.05
CA ILE A 58 23.16 8.06 -8.88
C ILE A 58 24.17 8.20 -10.03
N PRO A 59 25.07 7.21 -10.22
CA PRO A 59 26.02 7.21 -11.32
C PRO A 59 25.32 7.26 -12.68
N ARG A 60 25.94 7.92 -13.68
CA ARG A 60 25.40 7.97 -15.05
C ARG A 60 25.23 6.58 -15.69
N SER A 61 26.03 5.61 -15.29
CA SER A 61 25.88 4.21 -15.71
C SER A 61 24.55 3.57 -15.28
N GLN A 62 23.91 4.11 -14.24
CA GLN A 62 22.63 3.66 -13.69
C GLN A 62 21.48 4.63 -14.03
N GLY A 63 21.66 5.46 -15.06
CA GLY A 63 20.67 6.41 -15.55
C GLY A 63 20.84 7.83 -15.01
N GLY A 64 21.75 8.04 -14.05
CA GLY A 64 22.03 9.36 -13.47
C GLY A 64 20.87 9.95 -12.66
N GLY A 65 21.20 10.95 -11.85
CA GLY A 65 20.21 11.71 -11.08
C GLY A 65 20.58 11.85 -9.60
N PHE A 66 19.73 12.54 -8.86
CA PHE A 66 19.87 12.71 -7.41
C PHE A 66 18.62 12.16 -6.74
N ALA A 67 18.79 11.17 -5.88
CA ALA A 67 17.71 10.56 -5.10
C ALA A 67 17.70 11.12 -3.69
N ARG A 68 16.49 11.39 -3.18
CA ARG A 68 16.25 11.85 -1.81
C ARG A 68 15.57 10.77 -0.98
N ARG A 69 15.38 11.05 0.32
CA ARG A 69 14.65 10.18 1.25
C ARG A 69 13.27 9.76 0.71
N VAL A 70 12.51 10.69 0.15
CA VAL A 70 11.19 10.45 -0.49
C VAL A 70 11.27 9.37 -1.57
N ASP A 71 12.31 9.40 -2.42
CA ASP A 71 12.52 8.38 -3.44
C ASP A 71 12.89 7.04 -2.80
N ALA A 72 13.70 7.04 -1.74
CA ALA A 72 14.04 5.82 -1.02
C ALA A 72 12.82 5.18 -0.33
N LEU A 73 11.91 5.98 0.23
CA LEU A 73 10.64 5.51 0.79
C LEU A 73 9.82 4.76 -0.26
N HIS A 74 9.67 5.32 -1.47
CA HIS A 74 9.06 4.60 -2.59
C HIS A 74 9.77 3.30 -2.93
N ALA A 75 11.09 3.25 -2.83
CA ALA A 75 11.87 2.05 -3.13
C ALA A 75 11.83 0.97 -2.03
N LEU A 76 11.24 1.22 -0.84
CA LEU A 76 11.29 0.27 0.28
C LEU A 76 10.77 -1.13 -0.05
N HIS A 77 9.83 -1.27 -0.99
CA HIS A 77 9.36 -2.59 -1.41
C HIS A 77 10.44 -3.44 -2.12
N ARG A 78 11.56 -2.85 -2.56
CA ARG A 78 12.68 -3.51 -3.26
C ARG A 78 13.80 -4.00 -2.34
N VAL A 79 13.71 -3.76 -1.02
CA VAL A 79 14.75 -4.17 -0.07
C VAL A 79 14.94 -5.69 -0.04
N MET A 80 16.12 -6.12 0.43
CA MET A 80 16.43 -7.53 0.62
C MET A 80 15.50 -8.17 1.65
N GLN A 81 15.28 -9.48 1.55
CA GLN A 81 14.38 -10.20 2.48
C GLN A 81 14.83 -10.08 3.94
N SER A 82 16.15 -10.05 4.18
CA SER A 82 16.73 -9.86 5.52
C SER A 82 16.46 -8.46 6.13
N GLN A 83 16.07 -7.49 5.31
CA GLN A 83 15.85 -6.09 5.71
C GLN A 83 14.37 -5.74 5.82
N ILE A 84 13.44 -6.69 5.62
CA ILE A 84 11.99 -6.41 5.63
C ILE A 84 11.55 -5.86 6.98
N GLU A 85 12.07 -6.40 8.09
CA GLU A 85 11.74 -5.93 9.45
C GLU A 85 12.17 -4.47 9.65
N ASP A 86 13.41 -4.14 9.28
CA ASP A 86 13.95 -2.78 9.41
C ASP A 86 13.20 -1.80 8.49
N ALA A 87 12.94 -2.20 7.24
CA ALA A 87 12.21 -1.40 6.27
C ALA A 87 10.75 -1.16 6.68
N HIS A 88 10.15 -2.13 7.36
CA HIS A 88 8.80 -2.00 7.92
C HIS A 88 8.77 -0.95 9.04
N GLY A 89 9.76 -0.97 9.94
CA GLY A 89 9.92 0.07 10.96
C GLY A 89 10.09 1.45 10.34
N VAL A 90 11.01 1.59 9.37
CA VAL A 90 11.22 2.86 8.66
C VAL A 90 9.96 3.35 7.93
N LEU A 91 9.16 2.44 7.38
CA LEU A 91 7.90 2.81 6.72
C LEU A 91 6.86 3.31 7.73
N LEU A 92 6.75 2.68 8.90
CA LEU A 92 5.88 3.14 9.99
C LEU A 92 6.30 4.52 10.49
N ASP A 93 7.60 4.71 10.73
CA ASP A 93 8.15 6.01 11.14
C ASP A 93 7.86 7.09 10.07
N ALA A 94 8.01 6.75 8.80
CA ALA A 94 7.72 7.67 7.70
C ALA A 94 6.22 8.00 7.55
N LEU A 95 5.34 7.07 7.91
CA LEU A 95 3.89 7.31 7.93
C LEU A 95 3.52 8.30 9.04
N ASP A 96 4.29 8.37 10.12
CA ASP A 96 4.09 9.28 11.26
C ASP A 96 5.07 10.47 11.31
N ASP A 97 5.78 10.71 10.21
CA ASP A 97 6.76 11.80 10.09
C ASP A 97 6.07 13.16 10.08
N ASP A 98 6.71 14.17 10.69
CA ASP A 98 6.20 15.55 10.73
C ASP A 98 6.06 16.16 9.33
N GLU A 99 6.95 15.78 8.40
CA GLU A 99 6.95 16.28 7.03
C GLU A 99 5.91 15.54 6.18
N SER A 100 4.94 16.29 5.66
CA SER A 100 3.86 15.74 4.84
C SER A 100 4.36 15.01 3.59
N ASP A 101 5.47 15.48 3.00
CA ASP A 101 6.04 14.84 1.80
C ASP A 101 6.54 13.41 2.10
N ASN A 102 7.05 13.15 3.30
CA ASN A 102 7.44 11.81 3.74
C ASN A 102 6.22 10.91 3.93
N ARG A 103 5.16 11.43 4.58
CA ARG A 103 3.89 10.69 4.75
C ARG A 103 3.26 10.31 3.41
N VAL A 104 3.25 11.25 2.45
CA VAL A 104 2.75 10.98 1.08
C VAL A 104 3.58 9.89 0.40
N ALA A 105 4.90 9.95 0.49
CA ALA A 105 5.77 8.95 -0.14
C ALA A 105 5.57 7.55 0.47
N ALA A 106 5.48 7.49 1.80
CA ALA A 106 5.21 6.27 2.55
C ALA A 106 3.86 5.65 2.15
N LEU A 107 2.79 6.45 2.05
CA LEU A 107 1.48 6.00 1.57
C LEU A 107 1.52 5.46 0.15
N GLY A 108 2.37 6.02 -0.72
CA GLY A 108 2.59 5.53 -2.07
C GLY A 108 3.31 4.18 -2.12
N ALA A 109 4.22 3.92 -1.17
CA ALA A 109 4.96 2.65 -1.07
C ALA A 109 4.20 1.55 -0.33
N LEU A 110 3.28 1.94 0.56
CA LEU A 110 2.53 1.06 1.44
C LEU A 110 1.86 -0.12 0.70
N PRO A 111 1.13 0.06 -0.42
CA PRO A 111 0.40 -1.06 -1.03
C PRO A 111 1.33 -2.20 -1.47
N ALA A 112 2.43 -1.87 -2.14
CA ALA A 112 3.42 -2.87 -2.57
C ALA A 112 4.17 -3.50 -1.38
N PHE A 113 4.45 -2.72 -0.34
CA PHE A 113 5.14 -3.21 0.84
C PHE A 113 4.25 -4.12 1.72
N ALA A 114 2.96 -3.81 1.82
CA ALA A 114 1.99 -4.57 2.62
C ALA A 114 1.86 -6.03 2.18
N LEU A 115 2.14 -6.34 0.90
CA LEU A 115 2.24 -7.72 0.40
C LEU A 115 3.33 -8.55 1.11
N LYS A 116 4.38 -7.88 1.59
CA LYS A 116 5.47 -8.52 2.34
C LYS A 116 5.19 -8.53 3.83
N ARG A 117 4.74 -7.39 4.36
CA ARG A 117 4.37 -7.25 5.78
C ARG A 117 3.39 -6.09 5.96
N HIS A 118 2.24 -6.39 6.56
CA HIS A 118 1.12 -5.44 6.69
C HIS A 118 0.82 -5.01 8.14
N ASP A 119 1.49 -5.61 9.13
CA ASP A 119 1.26 -5.33 10.55
C ASP A 119 1.35 -3.82 10.84
N GLY A 120 0.33 -3.23 11.48
CA GLY A 120 0.28 -1.81 11.81
C GLY A 120 0.06 -0.84 10.63
N LEU A 121 0.43 -1.19 9.40
CA LEU A 121 0.35 -0.30 8.24
C LEU A 121 -1.09 0.15 7.92
N LEU A 122 -2.06 -0.76 8.03
CA LEU A 122 -3.47 -0.42 7.78
C LEU A 122 -4.05 0.49 8.87
N GLN A 123 -3.53 0.39 10.10
CA GLN A 123 -3.91 1.32 11.17
C GLN A 123 -3.37 2.72 10.86
N CYS A 124 -2.09 2.85 10.50
CA CYS A 124 -1.52 4.12 10.05
C CYS A 124 -2.28 4.69 8.85
N LEU A 125 -2.65 3.86 7.87
CA LEU A 125 -3.49 4.28 6.74
C LEU A 125 -4.83 4.85 7.21
N SER A 126 -5.50 4.20 8.16
CA SER A 126 -6.75 4.67 8.74
C SER A 126 -6.62 6.06 9.35
N ASP A 127 -5.51 6.31 10.04
CA ASP A 127 -5.22 7.60 10.68
C ASP A 127 -4.88 8.67 9.63
N ARG A 128 -4.12 8.32 8.58
CA ARG A 128 -3.78 9.24 7.48
C ARG A 128 -4.97 9.60 6.56
N LEU A 129 -6.06 8.83 6.56
CA LEU A 129 -7.33 9.25 5.94
C LEU A 129 -8.00 10.42 6.67
N LEU A 130 -7.56 10.73 7.90
CA LEU A 130 -8.01 11.86 8.71
C LEU A 130 -6.93 12.94 8.84
N ASP A 131 -5.86 12.87 8.05
CA ASP A 131 -4.75 13.84 8.09
C ASP A 131 -5.22 15.26 7.76
N GLU A 132 -4.58 16.25 8.39
CA GLU A 132 -4.87 17.66 8.19
C GLU A 132 -4.35 18.17 6.84
N ASP A 133 -3.25 17.59 6.33
CA ASP A 133 -2.73 17.93 5.00
C ASP A 133 -3.57 17.23 3.92
N PRO A 134 -4.26 18.00 3.04
CA PRO A 134 -5.07 17.43 1.97
C PRO A 134 -4.29 16.57 0.97
N ARG A 135 -2.97 16.75 0.87
CA ARG A 135 -2.09 15.91 0.03
C ARG A 135 -1.96 14.52 0.63
N VAL A 136 -1.77 14.43 1.95
CA VAL A 136 -1.67 13.16 2.68
C VAL A 136 -3.02 12.45 2.68
N GLU A 137 -4.11 13.18 2.95
CA GLU A 137 -5.47 12.64 2.90
C GLU A 137 -5.79 12.02 1.53
N ARG A 138 -5.40 12.69 0.44
CA ARG A 138 -5.59 12.19 -0.92
C ARG A 138 -4.73 10.95 -1.20
N ALA A 139 -3.45 10.98 -0.82
CA ALA A 139 -2.56 9.85 -0.98
C ALA A 139 -3.05 8.62 -0.19
N ALA A 140 -3.64 8.82 0.99
CA ALA A 140 -4.24 7.76 1.79
C ALA A 140 -5.48 7.17 1.11
N ARG A 141 -6.31 7.99 0.48
CA ARG A 141 -7.45 7.52 -0.33
C ARG A 141 -7.01 6.71 -1.54
N ASP A 142 -5.98 7.17 -2.25
CA ASP A 142 -5.40 6.43 -3.38
C ASP A 142 -4.77 5.11 -2.93
N CYS A 143 -4.15 5.10 -1.75
CA CYS A 143 -3.61 3.91 -1.11
C CYS A 143 -4.74 2.92 -0.76
N LEU A 144 -5.84 3.38 -0.16
CA LEU A 144 -7.00 2.57 0.20
C LEU A 144 -7.59 1.84 -1.01
N LEU A 145 -7.70 2.52 -2.16
CA LEU A 145 -8.17 1.91 -3.42
C LEU A 145 -7.32 0.69 -3.83
N LYS A 146 -6.01 0.73 -3.57
CA LYS A 146 -5.07 -0.34 -3.92
C LYS A 146 -5.08 -1.46 -2.87
N VAL A 147 -5.17 -1.14 -1.58
CA VAL A 147 -5.06 -2.14 -0.51
C VAL A 147 -6.38 -2.85 -0.18
N ALA A 148 -7.53 -2.17 -0.28
CA ALA A 148 -8.82 -2.74 0.12
C ALA A 148 -9.21 -4.01 -0.66
N PRO A 149 -9.03 -4.10 -1.99
CA PRO A 149 -9.33 -5.33 -2.74
C PRO A 149 -8.46 -6.53 -2.33
N VAL A 150 -7.26 -6.27 -1.80
CA VAL A 150 -6.27 -7.32 -1.47
C VAL A 150 -6.29 -7.70 0.01
N PHE A 151 -6.58 -6.74 0.88
CA PHE A 151 -6.70 -6.92 2.32
C PHE A 151 -8.11 -6.56 2.81
N PRO A 152 -9.18 -7.20 2.29
CA PRO A 152 -10.56 -6.80 2.57
C PRO A 152 -10.90 -6.87 4.06
N SER A 153 -10.41 -7.89 4.78
CA SER A 153 -10.60 -8.03 6.22
C SER A 153 -9.86 -6.95 7.02
N GLY A 154 -8.66 -6.56 6.57
CA GLY A 154 -7.85 -5.53 7.23
C GLY A 154 -8.40 -4.11 7.02
N CYS A 155 -9.10 -3.89 5.89
CA CYS A 155 -9.70 -2.61 5.55
C CYS A 155 -11.19 -2.51 5.94
N GLU A 156 -11.81 -3.56 6.50
CA GLU A 156 -13.26 -3.61 6.73
C GLU A 156 -13.77 -2.41 7.55
N GLU A 157 -13.12 -2.12 8.68
CA GLU A 157 -13.55 -1.03 9.56
C GLU A 157 -13.30 0.34 8.95
N ILE A 158 -12.18 0.49 8.22
CA ILE A 158 -11.87 1.71 7.45
C ILE A 158 -12.97 1.97 6.41
N LEU A 159 -13.32 0.95 5.62
CA LEU A 159 -14.34 1.03 4.59
C LEU A 159 -15.72 1.34 5.19
N ARG A 160 -16.10 0.70 6.30
CA ARG A 160 -17.35 1.01 7.01
C ARG A 160 -17.44 2.47 7.44
N ARG A 161 -16.33 3.04 7.93
CA ARG A 161 -16.25 4.45 8.30
C ARG A 161 -16.38 5.36 7.09
N GLU A 162 -15.60 5.12 6.03
CA GLU A 162 -15.58 5.98 4.85
C GLU A 162 -16.89 5.91 4.03
N LEU A 163 -17.54 4.74 3.95
CA LEU A 163 -18.85 4.58 3.28
C LEU A 163 -19.99 5.35 3.97
N ARG A 164 -19.85 5.60 5.28
CA ARG A 164 -20.82 6.38 6.08
C ARG A 164 -20.44 7.85 6.21
N ASN A 165 -19.33 8.27 5.59
CA ASN A 165 -18.86 9.64 5.68
C ASN A 165 -19.88 10.60 5.04
N GLN A 166 -20.06 11.79 5.61
CA GLN A 166 -20.99 12.78 5.06
C GLN A 166 -20.49 13.32 3.70
N ARG A 167 -19.16 13.44 3.56
CA ARG A 167 -18.54 13.93 2.33
C ARG A 167 -18.71 12.92 1.19
N GLN A 168 -19.25 13.39 0.07
CA GLN A 168 -19.56 12.53 -1.08
C GLN A 168 -18.30 11.95 -1.72
N ASP A 169 -17.23 12.73 -1.82
CA ASP A 169 -15.93 12.32 -2.41
C ASP A 169 -15.34 11.10 -1.67
N ARG A 170 -15.39 11.11 -0.33
CA ARG A 170 -14.91 9.99 0.51
C ARG A 170 -15.76 8.73 0.34
N ARG A 171 -17.08 8.89 0.30
CA ARG A 171 -17.99 7.75 0.05
C ARG A 171 -17.74 7.12 -1.31
N THR A 172 -17.65 7.94 -2.36
CA THR A 172 -17.37 7.45 -3.73
C THR A 172 -16.05 6.67 -3.76
N ASN A 173 -14.99 7.21 -3.17
CA ASN A 173 -13.70 6.52 -3.08
C ASN A 173 -13.80 5.17 -2.34
N ALA A 174 -14.54 5.10 -1.23
CA ALA A 174 -14.75 3.85 -0.52
C ALA A 174 -15.60 2.83 -1.29
N PHE A 175 -16.58 3.28 -2.10
CA PHE A 175 -17.31 2.39 -3.01
C PHE A 175 -16.41 1.87 -4.14
N GLU A 176 -15.54 2.71 -4.68
CA GLU A 176 -14.55 2.29 -5.69
C GLU A 176 -13.56 1.27 -5.13
N ALA A 177 -13.16 1.42 -3.87
CA ALA A 177 -12.25 0.50 -3.17
C ALA A 177 -12.82 -0.92 -2.96
N LEU A 178 -14.14 -1.08 -3.06
CA LEU A 178 -14.84 -2.37 -2.94
C LEU A 178 -14.96 -3.13 -4.28
N ARG A 179 -14.48 -2.54 -5.38
CA ARG A 179 -14.70 -3.06 -6.73
C ARG A 179 -13.68 -4.11 -7.16
#